data_AF-D4DST9-F1
#
_entry.id   AF-D4DST9-F1
#
_cell.length_a   1.000
_cell.length_b   1.000
_cell.length_c   1.000
_cell.angle_alpha   90.00
_cell.angle_beta   90.00
_cell.angle_gamma   90.00
#
_symmetry.space_group_name_H-M   'P 1'
#
loop_
_entity.id
_entity.type
_entity.pdbx_description
1 polymer ?
#
loop_
_entity_poly.entity_id
_entity_poly.type
_entity_poly.pdbx_seq_one_letter_code
_entity_poly.pdbx_strand_id
1 'polypeptide(L)'
;MKTCFSDGLPTDFNIIQPQGNLMKFFWIVILLLLSPLVTLLFFRKNGSQAAPSDKTDALLGHTGPAVLPEESGYSEEADDESAEALFRQWLGVIYRDKPEEVDAIIANLEENADNEEELDFGSIIESFFLLHNNLNDTEHLFSVDWKDGESFIDFIADIADRFNAKLAWSEEQMEEGLPDQLALAAYPVLLAAGAVLYSAQTGGDYYTFIAVPQQDAADFEHASEQYGLQIWRADSEPEF
;
A
#
# COMPACT_ATOMS: atom_id res chain seq x y z
N MET A 1 41.02 -45.38 39.96
CA MET A 1 40.40 -46.36 40.89
C MET A 1 39.16 -45.70 41.48
N LYS A 2 37.97 -46.30 41.24
CA LYS A 2 36.63 -46.07 41.84
C LYS A 2 35.80 -44.80 41.50
N THR A 3 34.97 -44.96 40.48
CA THR A 3 33.49 -44.72 40.36
C THR A 3 32.71 -44.06 41.49
N CYS A 4 31.69 -43.24 41.13
CA CYS A 4 30.27 -43.45 41.48
C CYS A 4 29.33 -42.61 40.59
N PHE A 5 28.39 -43.29 39.94
CA PHE A 5 27.13 -42.79 39.35
C PHE A 5 26.08 -42.67 40.49
N SER A 6 25.17 -41.70 40.44
CA SER A 6 23.82 -41.84 41.02
C SER A 6 22.86 -40.82 40.40
N ASP A 7 21.71 -41.35 39.99
CA ASP A 7 20.58 -40.73 39.33
C ASP A 7 19.83 -39.70 40.19
N GLY A 8 19.18 -38.75 39.51
CA GLY A 8 18.22 -37.80 40.10
C GLY A 8 17.54 -36.92 39.06
N LEU A 9 16.57 -37.48 38.33
CA LEU A 9 15.58 -36.73 37.53
C LEU A 9 14.67 -35.90 38.46
N PRO A 10 14.35 -34.63 38.14
CA PRO A 10 13.14 -34.02 38.64
C PRO A 10 12.00 -34.19 37.62
N THR A 11 11.05 -35.04 37.98
CA THR A 11 9.66 -34.97 37.54
C THR A 11 9.02 -33.73 38.12
N ASP A 12 8.55 -32.82 37.28
CA ASP A 12 7.38 -31.99 37.56
C ASP A 12 6.53 -31.85 36.29
N PHE A 13 5.48 -32.66 36.24
CA PHE A 13 4.34 -32.48 35.36
C PHE A 13 3.49 -31.34 35.92
N ASN A 14 3.47 -30.19 35.25
CA ASN A 14 2.42 -29.18 35.46
C ASN A 14 1.52 -29.08 34.23
N ILE A 15 0.44 -29.85 34.32
CA ILE A 15 -0.94 -29.57 33.89
C ILE A 15 -1.11 -28.36 32.95
N ILE A 16 -1.39 -28.64 31.69
CA ILE A 16 -2.00 -27.69 30.75
C ILE A 16 -3.43 -27.41 31.23
N GLN A 17 -3.67 -26.22 31.80
CA GLN A 17 -5.01 -25.66 31.96
C GLN A 17 -5.25 -24.62 30.85
N PRO A 18 -6.33 -24.74 30.06
CA PRO A 18 -6.60 -23.87 28.93
C PRO A 18 -7.39 -22.66 29.41
N GLN A 19 -6.81 -21.46 29.36
CA GLN A 19 -7.59 -20.22 29.51
C GLN A 19 -6.94 -19.13 28.67
N GLY A 20 -7.66 -18.64 27.67
CA GLY A 20 -7.25 -17.42 26.94
C GLY A 20 -7.74 -17.30 25.51
N ASN A 21 -8.26 -18.36 24.87
CA ASN A 21 -8.59 -18.30 23.44
C ASN A 21 -10.08 -18.46 23.09
N LEU A 22 -10.96 -18.72 24.06
CA LEU A 22 -12.39 -18.90 23.74
C LEU A 22 -13.08 -17.58 23.33
N MET A 23 -12.59 -16.44 23.80
CA MET A 23 -13.19 -15.13 23.52
C MET A 23 -12.82 -14.61 22.13
N LYS A 24 -11.61 -14.92 21.63
CA LYS A 24 -11.16 -14.54 20.28
C LYS A 24 -11.93 -15.27 19.19
N PHE A 25 -12.22 -16.57 19.38
CA PHE A 25 -13.07 -17.33 18.45
C PHE A 25 -14.53 -16.84 18.44
N PHE A 26 -15.06 -16.33 19.55
CA PHE A 26 -16.41 -15.75 19.59
C PHE A 26 -16.52 -14.44 18.79
N TRP A 27 -15.48 -13.60 18.77
CA TRP A 27 -15.47 -12.36 17.99
C TRP A 27 -15.38 -12.60 16.47
N ILE A 28 -14.61 -13.60 16.04
CA ILE A 28 -14.47 -13.96 14.62
C ILE A 28 -15.81 -14.46 14.03
N VAL A 29 -16.58 -15.23 14.80
CA VAL A 29 -17.90 -15.73 14.35
C VAL A 29 -18.96 -14.62 14.29
N ILE A 30 -18.89 -13.61 15.16
CA ILE A 30 -19.80 -12.45 15.13
C ILE A 30 -19.50 -11.54 13.93
N LEU A 31 -18.22 -11.34 13.58
CA LEU A 31 -17.80 -10.54 12.41
C LEU A 31 -18.21 -11.21 11.08
N LEU A 32 -18.15 -12.54 10.98
CA LEU A 32 -18.59 -13.29 9.79
C LEU A 32 -20.12 -13.25 9.60
N LEU A 33 -20.91 -13.14 10.67
CA LEU A 33 -22.38 -13.08 10.59
C LEU A 33 -22.94 -11.67 10.30
N LEU A 34 -22.13 -10.62 10.44
CA LEU A 34 -22.53 -9.23 10.17
C LEU A 34 -22.29 -8.78 8.72
N SER A 35 -21.42 -9.47 7.97
CA SER A 35 -21.08 -9.13 6.57
C SER A 35 -22.26 -9.16 5.58
N PRO A 36 -23.24 -10.07 5.63
CA PRO A 36 -24.32 -10.08 4.63
C PRO A 36 -25.43 -9.03 4.88
N LEU A 37 -25.48 -8.38 6.05
CA LEU A 37 -26.53 -7.39 6.35
C LEU A 37 -26.19 -5.99 5.78
N VAL A 38 -24.90 -5.67 5.65
CA VAL A 38 -24.44 -4.37 5.14
C VAL A 38 -24.64 -4.27 3.62
N THR A 39 -24.43 -5.37 2.88
CA THR A 39 -24.62 -5.40 1.42
C THR A 39 -26.09 -5.22 1.01
N LEU A 40 -27.06 -5.66 1.84
CA LEU A 40 -28.49 -5.52 1.53
C LEU A 40 -29.02 -4.09 1.78
N LEU A 41 -28.36 -3.30 2.64
CA LEU A 41 -28.77 -1.92 2.94
C LEU A 41 -28.26 -0.91 1.91
N PHE A 42 -27.15 -1.20 1.22
CA PHE A 42 -26.60 -0.32 0.17
C PHE A 42 -27.34 -0.41 -1.18
N PHE A 43 -27.95 -1.55 -1.50
CA PHE A 43 -28.74 -1.67 -2.75
C PHE A 43 -30.09 -0.95 -2.73
N ARG A 44 -30.60 -0.53 -1.56
CA ARG A 44 -31.93 0.10 -1.48
C ARG A 44 -31.94 1.61 -1.75
N LYS A 45 -30.79 2.29 -1.85
CA LYS A 45 -30.75 3.76 -1.83
C LYS A 45 -30.30 4.48 -3.12
N ASN A 46 -29.95 3.79 -4.20
CA ASN A 46 -29.59 4.45 -5.47
C ASN A 46 -30.48 4.05 -6.67
N GLY A 47 -31.80 4.08 -6.47
CA GLY A 47 -32.77 4.14 -7.57
C GLY A 47 -33.37 5.54 -7.68
N SER A 48 -32.66 6.48 -8.31
CA SER A 48 -33.16 7.84 -8.55
C SER A 48 -34.09 7.88 -9.77
N GLN A 49 -35.35 8.19 -9.50
CA GLN A 49 -36.33 8.99 -10.25
C GLN A 49 -36.48 8.83 -11.78
N ALA A 50 -37.72 8.51 -12.18
CA ALA A 50 -38.41 9.23 -13.25
C ALA A 50 -39.92 9.30 -12.95
N ALA A 51 -40.47 10.52 -12.94
CA ALA A 51 -41.90 10.80 -12.77
C ALA A 51 -42.68 10.59 -14.10
N PRO A 52 -43.99 10.30 -14.07
CA PRO A 52 -44.81 10.18 -15.28
C PRO A 52 -45.53 11.50 -15.61
N SER A 53 -45.62 11.84 -16.89
CA SER A 53 -46.61 12.80 -17.38
C SER A 53 -47.10 12.41 -18.77
N ASP A 54 -48.42 12.33 -18.87
CA ASP A 54 -49.28 11.82 -19.93
C ASP A 54 -49.35 12.70 -21.21
N LYS A 55 -49.54 12.04 -22.38
CA LYS A 55 -50.39 12.39 -23.56
C LYS A 55 -50.05 13.66 -24.37
N THR A 56 -50.19 13.75 -25.71
CA THR A 56 -51.15 13.17 -26.69
C THR A 56 -50.68 13.45 -28.14
N ASP A 57 -51.06 12.56 -29.06
CA ASP A 57 -51.45 12.74 -30.49
C ASP A 57 -50.81 13.82 -31.40
N ALA A 58 -50.25 13.40 -32.54
CA ALA A 58 -50.93 13.46 -33.86
C ALA A 58 -49.96 13.56 -35.08
N LEU A 59 -50.17 12.62 -36.01
CA LEU A 59 -50.25 12.77 -37.48
C LEU A 59 -49.01 13.08 -38.37
N LEU A 60 -48.79 12.10 -39.26
CA LEU A 60 -48.55 12.16 -40.72
C LEU A 60 -47.14 12.51 -41.27
N GLY A 61 -46.66 11.60 -42.14
CA GLY A 61 -46.19 12.01 -43.47
C GLY A 61 -44.82 11.50 -43.94
N HIS A 62 -44.83 10.36 -44.64
CA HIS A 62 -44.11 10.07 -45.90
C HIS A 62 -42.57 10.24 -46.08
N THR A 63 -41.98 9.13 -46.57
CA THR A 63 -40.95 8.96 -47.63
C THR A 63 -39.45 8.85 -47.29
N GLY A 64 -38.87 7.73 -47.72
CA GLY A 64 -37.46 7.58 -48.14
C GLY A 64 -36.59 6.65 -47.28
N PRO A 65 -35.92 5.60 -47.82
CA PRO A 65 -34.96 4.82 -47.06
C PRO A 65 -33.62 5.57 -47.05
N ALA A 66 -33.22 6.07 -45.87
CA ALA A 66 -31.92 6.70 -45.70
C ALA A 66 -30.94 5.70 -45.07
N VAL A 67 -29.94 5.39 -45.89
CA VAL A 67 -28.70 4.64 -45.65
C VAL A 67 -28.16 4.86 -44.24
N LEU A 68 -27.92 3.75 -43.52
CA LEU A 68 -27.15 3.73 -42.27
C LEU A 68 -25.70 4.12 -42.59
N PRO A 69 -25.11 5.15 -41.95
CA PRO A 69 -23.67 5.30 -41.96
C PRO A 69 -23.07 4.21 -41.08
N GLU A 70 -22.08 3.52 -41.66
CA GLU A 70 -21.31 2.48 -41.03
C GLU A 70 -20.69 2.95 -39.71
N GLU A 71 -20.66 2.04 -38.74
CA GLU A 71 -19.88 2.20 -37.52
C GLU A 71 -18.41 2.39 -37.89
N SER A 72 -17.95 3.63 -37.87
CA SER A 72 -16.53 3.91 -37.76
C SER A 72 -16.12 3.43 -36.37
N GLY A 73 -15.54 2.24 -36.32
CA GLY A 73 -14.78 1.76 -35.18
C GLY A 73 -13.70 2.80 -34.88
N TYR A 74 -14.00 3.66 -33.91
CA TYR A 74 -12.97 4.30 -33.12
C TYR A 74 -12.25 3.16 -32.40
N SER A 75 -11.15 2.72 -32.97
CA SER A 75 -10.08 2.13 -32.17
C SER A 75 -9.49 3.29 -31.39
N GLU A 76 -10.07 3.56 -30.22
CA GLU A 76 -9.29 4.09 -29.10
C GLU A 76 -8.31 2.98 -28.73
N GLU A 77 -7.22 2.85 -29.49
CA GLU A 77 -5.95 2.43 -28.89
C GLU A 77 -5.49 3.63 -28.06
N ALA A 78 -6.18 3.86 -26.94
CA ALA A 78 -5.56 4.54 -25.82
C ALA A 78 -4.35 3.67 -25.46
N ASP A 79 -3.19 4.30 -25.42
CA ASP A 79 -1.93 3.73 -24.97
C ASP A 79 -2.07 3.42 -23.47
N ASP A 80 -2.84 2.37 -23.16
CA ASP A 80 -3.06 1.89 -21.81
C ASP A 80 -1.79 1.10 -21.46
N GLU A 81 -0.74 1.82 -21.06
CA GLU A 81 0.44 1.20 -20.46
C GLU A 81 -0.05 0.29 -19.32
N SER A 82 0.36 -0.99 -19.36
CA SER A 82 -0.10 -1.95 -18.34
C SER A 82 0.28 -1.45 -16.95
N ALA A 83 -0.53 -1.79 -15.94
CA ALA A 83 -0.24 -1.42 -14.55
C ALA A 83 1.17 -1.85 -14.10
N GLU A 84 1.64 -3.01 -14.59
CA GLU A 84 3.02 -3.46 -14.38
C GLU A 84 4.06 -2.53 -15.03
N ALA A 85 3.81 -2.04 -16.25
CA ALA A 85 4.72 -1.11 -16.93
C ALA A 85 4.83 0.23 -16.17
N LEU A 86 3.69 0.76 -15.71
CA LEU A 86 3.65 1.97 -14.89
C LEU A 86 4.34 1.75 -13.54
N PHE A 87 4.09 0.62 -12.87
CA PHE A 87 4.75 0.26 -11.62
C PHE A 87 6.28 0.11 -11.79
N ARG A 88 6.72 -0.52 -12.88
CA ARG A 88 8.12 -0.65 -13.26
C ARG A 88 8.77 0.70 -13.52
N GLN A 89 8.08 1.61 -14.21
CA GLN A 89 8.56 2.98 -14.42
C GLN A 89 8.70 3.72 -13.09
N TRP A 90 7.71 3.60 -12.20
CA TRP A 90 7.71 4.19 -10.87
C TRP A 90 8.89 3.68 -10.01
N LEU A 91 9.07 2.37 -9.91
CA LEU A 91 10.23 1.75 -9.26
C LEU A 91 11.55 2.19 -9.91
N GLY A 92 11.58 2.33 -11.24
CA GLY A 92 12.76 2.78 -11.98
C GLY A 92 13.22 4.19 -11.63
N VAL A 93 12.32 5.07 -11.16
CA VAL A 93 12.70 6.37 -10.61
C VAL A 93 13.26 6.23 -9.20
N ILE A 94 12.64 5.40 -8.36
CA ILE A 94 13.05 5.19 -6.96
C ILE A 94 14.44 4.55 -6.89
N TYR A 95 14.66 3.49 -7.67
CA TYR A 95 15.88 2.69 -7.73
C TYR A 95 16.83 3.13 -8.86
N ARG A 96 16.83 4.42 -9.21
CA ARG A 96 17.66 4.95 -10.31
C ARG A 96 19.16 4.71 -10.12
N ASP A 97 19.61 4.64 -8.88
CA ASP A 97 20.98 4.31 -8.46
C ASP A 97 21.26 2.81 -8.30
N LYS A 98 20.23 1.96 -8.32
CA LYS A 98 20.31 0.48 -8.32
C LYS A 98 19.31 -0.14 -9.32
N PRO A 99 19.42 0.14 -10.63
CA PRO A 99 18.42 -0.26 -11.62
C PRO A 99 18.21 -1.78 -11.73
N GLU A 100 19.21 -2.58 -11.37
CA GLU A 100 19.11 -4.05 -11.32
C GLU A 100 18.12 -4.56 -10.27
N GLU A 101 17.82 -3.78 -9.23
CA GLU A 101 16.88 -4.18 -8.17
C GLU A 101 15.43 -4.17 -8.65
N VAL A 102 15.10 -3.36 -9.67
CA VAL A 102 13.73 -3.26 -10.18
C VAL A 102 13.25 -4.61 -10.73
N ASP A 103 14.08 -5.27 -11.56
CA ASP A 103 13.76 -6.59 -12.10
C ASP A 103 13.67 -7.65 -11.01
N ALA A 104 14.54 -7.56 -9.99
CA ALA A 104 14.54 -8.50 -8.87
C ALA A 104 13.30 -8.35 -7.99
N ILE A 105 12.87 -7.13 -7.69
CA ILE A 105 11.64 -6.85 -6.92
C ILE A 105 10.42 -7.37 -7.67
N ILE A 106 10.29 -7.09 -8.97
CA ILE A 106 9.17 -7.59 -9.78
C ILE A 106 9.15 -9.11 -9.81
N ALA A 107 10.31 -9.75 -10.03
CA ALA A 107 10.41 -11.21 -10.01
C ALA A 107 10.04 -11.81 -8.64
N ASN A 108 10.46 -11.18 -7.54
CA ASN A 108 10.09 -11.60 -6.18
C ASN A 108 8.58 -11.49 -5.96
N LEU A 109 7.95 -10.40 -6.42
CA LEU A 109 6.50 -10.21 -6.32
C LEU A 109 5.74 -11.29 -7.11
N GLU A 110 6.18 -11.57 -8.34
CA GLU A 110 5.61 -12.63 -9.18
C GLU A 110 5.78 -14.04 -8.59
N GLU A 111 6.90 -14.31 -7.92
CA GLU A 111 7.16 -15.61 -7.29
C GLU A 111 6.35 -15.81 -5.99
N ASN A 112 6.15 -14.74 -5.21
CA ASN A 112 5.60 -14.83 -3.86
C ASN A 112 4.11 -14.46 -3.75
N ALA A 113 3.48 -13.96 -4.81
CA ALA A 113 2.02 -13.80 -4.83
C ALA A 113 1.34 -15.17 -4.96
N ASP A 114 0.33 -15.44 -4.13
CA ASP A 114 -0.41 -16.71 -4.15
C ASP A 114 -1.25 -16.84 -5.43
N ASN A 115 -1.65 -15.73 -6.05
CA ASN A 115 -2.44 -15.68 -7.28
C ASN A 115 -2.38 -14.29 -7.97
N GLU A 116 -2.92 -14.21 -9.19
CA GLU A 116 -3.00 -12.98 -10.00
C GLU A 116 -3.87 -11.87 -9.37
N GLU A 117 -4.83 -12.21 -8.50
CA GLU A 117 -5.67 -11.22 -7.80
C GLU A 117 -4.89 -10.55 -6.65
N GLU A 118 -3.96 -11.28 -6.03
CA GLU A 118 -3.04 -10.73 -5.02
C GLU A 118 -1.95 -9.87 -5.67
N LEU A 119 -1.48 -10.26 -6.86
CA LEU A 119 -0.52 -9.50 -7.67
C LEU A 119 -1.23 -8.51 -8.61
N ASP A 120 -2.00 -7.60 -8.03
CA ASP A 120 -2.51 -6.46 -8.78
C ASP A 120 -1.50 -5.32 -8.75
N PHE A 121 -0.70 -5.20 -9.82
CA PHE A 121 0.23 -4.08 -9.97
C PHE A 121 -0.46 -2.72 -9.99
N GLY A 122 -1.78 -2.61 -10.22
CA GLY A 122 -2.49 -1.33 -10.13
C GLY A 122 -2.71 -0.86 -8.69
N SER A 123 -2.70 -1.78 -7.72
CA SER A 123 -2.97 -1.51 -6.31
C SER A 123 -1.93 -2.11 -5.35
N ILE A 124 -0.77 -2.54 -5.85
CA ILE A 124 0.25 -3.26 -5.04
C ILE A 124 0.73 -2.47 -3.81
N ILE A 125 0.67 -1.14 -3.86
CA ILE A 125 1.01 -0.26 -2.72
C ILE A 125 0.00 -0.43 -1.56
N GLU A 126 -1.26 -0.76 -1.84
CA GLU A 126 -2.28 -1.10 -0.85
C GLU A 126 -2.01 -2.49 -0.24
N SER A 127 -1.44 -3.40 -1.04
CA SER A 127 -0.94 -4.72 -0.63
C SER A 127 0.43 -4.63 0.04
N PHE A 128 0.56 -3.78 1.07
CA PHE A 128 1.85 -3.44 1.70
C PHE A 128 2.65 -4.67 2.16
N PHE A 129 2.00 -5.73 2.67
CA PHE A 129 2.69 -6.96 3.08
C PHE A 129 3.39 -7.61 1.91
N LEU A 130 2.73 -7.65 0.75
CA LEU A 130 3.30 -8.24 -0.45
C LEU A 130 4.45 -7.36 -0.95
N LEU A 131 4.25 -6.05 -1.06
CA LEU A 131 5.32 -5.15 -1.51
C LEU A 131 6.52 -5.18 -0.57
N HIS A 132 6.33 -4.85 0.71
CA HIS A 132 7.40 -4.69 1.69
C HIS A 132 8.24 -5.96 1.88
N ASN A 133 7.61 -7.14 1.94
CA ASN A 133 8.33 -8.39 2.14
C ASN A 133 9.13 -8.85 0.91
N ASN A 134 8.86 -8.27 -0.25
CA ASN A 134 9.52 -8.59 -1.52
C ASN A 134 10.50 -7.50 -1.99
N LEU A 135 10.69 -6.46 -1.17
CA LEU A 135 11.80 -5.51 -1.34
C LEU A 135 13.11 -6.19 -0.96
N ASN A 136 14.17 -5.88 -1.70
CA ASN A 136 15.51 -6.36 -1.38
C ASN A 136 16.23 -5.44 -0.38
N ASP A 137 15.72 -4.23 -0.14
CA ASP A 137 16.25 -3.26 0.83
C ASP A 137 15.16 -2.31 1.35
N THR A 138 15.51 -1.61 2.43
CA THR A 138 14.74 -0.53 3.10
C THR A 138 15.36 0.85 2.87
N GLU A 139 16.44 0.94 2.08
CA GLU A 139 17.20 2.16 1.81
C GLU A 139 16.48 3.10 0.81
N HIS A 140 15.50 2.58 0.08
CA HIS A 140 14.76 3.30 -0.96
C HIS A 140 13.31 3.54 -0.59
N LEU A 141 12.64 2.51 -0.10
CA LEU A 141 11.27 2.57 0.37
C LEU A 141 11.00 1.51 1.43
N PHE A 142 10.04 1.77 2.30
CA PHE A 142 9.55 0.79 3.27
C PHE A 142 8.12 1.12 3.67
N SER A 143 7.42 0.14 4.24
CA SER A 143 6.08 0.30 4.78
C SER A 143 6.06 -0.02 6.27
N VAL A 144 5.26 0.70 7.04
CA VAL A 144 5.17 0.55 8.50
C VAL A 144 3.75 0.80 8.98
N ASP A 145 3.32 0.09 10.03
CA ASP A 145 2.03 0.32 10.68
C ASP A 145 2.00 1.73 11.27
N TRP A 146 0.86 2.42 11.18
CA TRP A 146 0.69 3.79 11.65
C TRP A 146 0.98 4.02 13.14
N LYS A 147 1.07 2.95 13.94
CA LYS A 147 1.45 3.00 15.36
C LYS A 147 2.88 2.54 15.64
N ASP A 148 3.58 2.00 14.65
CA ASP A 148 4.87 1.34 14.86
C ASP A 148 6.05 2.29 14.63
N GLY A 149 6.27 3.17 15.61
CA GLY A 149 7.39 4.11 15.60
C GLY A 149 8.76 3.47 15.73
N GLU A 150 8.86 2.34 16.43
CA GLU A 150 10.12 1.60 16.61
C GLU A 150 10.63 1.09 15.26
N SER A 151 9.78 0.38 14.51
CA SER A 151 10.14 -0.08 13.16
C SER A 151 10.41 1.09 12.20
N PHE A 152 9.69 2.21 12.32
CA PHE A 152 9.98 3.40 11.52
C PHE A 152 11.42 3.90 11.77
N ILE A 153 11.84 4.01 13.04
CA ILE A 153 13.19 4.47 13.42
C ILE A 153 14.27 3.55 12.86
N ASP A 154 14.03 2.24 12.89
CA ASP A 154 14.95 1.26 12.34
C ASP A 154 15.07 1.40 10.81
N PHE A 155 13.95 1.44 10.08
CA PHE A 155 13.98 1.51 8.61
C PHE A 155 14.46 2.86 8.07
N ILE A 156 14.09 3.97 8.71
CA ILE A 156 14.54 5.30 8.27
C ILE A 156 16.05 5.50 8.50
N ALA A 157 16.67 4.69 9.37
CA ALA A 157 18.13 4.70 9.55
C ALA A 157 18.85 4.22 8.28
N ASP A 158 18.33 3.21 7.58
CA ASP A 158 18.92 2.72 6.32
C ASP A 158 18.86 3.78 5.22
N ILE A 159 17.74 4.51 5.12
CA ILE A 159 17.61 5.68 4.25
C ILE A 159 18.62 6.77 4.65
N ALA A 160 18.71 7.09 5.93
CA ALA A 160 19.63 8.10 6.42
C ALA A 160 21.09 7.74 6.09
N ASP A 161 21.46 6.47 6.22
CA ASP A 161 22.80 5.97 5.88
C ASP A 161 23.08 6.07 4.37
N ARG A 162 22.12 5.72 3.49
CA ARG A 162 22.24 5.89 2.04
C ARG A 162 22.56 7.33 1.65
N PHE A 163 21.94 8.30 2.31
CA PHE A 163 22.17 9.72 2.05
C PHE A 163 23.22 10.38 2.96
N ASN A 164 23.91 9.59 3.81
CA ASN A 164 24.89 10.08 4.78
C ASN A 164 24.33 11.21 5.68
N ALA A 165 23.06 11.08 6.06
CA ALA A 165 22.34 11.93 7.00
C ALA A 165 22.51 11.39 8.43
N LYS A 166 22.35 12.26 9.43
CA LYS A 166 22.40 11.87 10.85
C LYS A 166 21.11 12.24 11.54
N LEU A 167 20.23 11.27 11.70
CA LEU A 167 19.01 11.42 12.48
C LEU A 167 19.35 11.28 13.97
N ALA A 168 18.68 12.08 14.79
CA ALA A 168 18.81 12.04 16.23
C ALA A 168 17.42 12.18 16.83
N TRP A 169 17.07 11.22 17.67
CA TRP A 169 15.75 11.10 18.28
C TRP A 169 15.83 11.46 19.76
N SER A 170 14.82 12.16 20.28
CA SER A 170 14.64 12.31 21.73
C SER A 170 14.18 11.00 22.36
N GLU A 171 14.30 10.88 23.68
CA GLU A 171 13.75 9.73 24.43
C GLU A 171 12.24 9.58 24.20
N GLU A 172 11.49 10.68 24.24
CA GLU A 172 10.06 10.71 23.93
C GLU A 172 9.75 10.24 22.51
N GLN A 173 10.56 10.62 21.51
CA GLN A 173 10.38 10.15 20.14
C GLN A 173 10.66 8.65 19.99
N MET A 174 11.68 8.14 20.68
CA MET A 174 12.00 6.71 20.65
C MET A 174 10.94 5.85 21.34
N GLU A 175 10.26 6.37 22.36
CA GLU A 175 9.27 5.62 23.13
C GLU A 175 7.83 5.79 22.64
N GLU A 176 7.46 6.99 22.17
CA GLU A 176 6.07 7.37 21.88
C GLU A 176 5.85 7.94 20.48
N GLY A 177 6.92 8.16 19.70
CA GLY A 177 6.83 8.79 18.38
C GLY A 177 6.03 7.95 17.39
N LEU A 178 5.02 8.55 16.76
CA LEU A 178 4.30 7.91 15.64
C LEU A 178 5.07 8.12 14.32
N PRO A 179 4.98 7.19 13.35
CA PRO A 179 5.71 7.28 12.08
C PRO A 179 5.53 8.61 11.32
N ASP A 180 4.34 9.21 11.31
CA ASP A 180 4.08 10.50 10.66
C ASP A 180 4.82 11.66 11.34
N GLN A 181 4.80 11.70 12.66
CA GLN A 181 5.52 12.68 13.47
C GLN A 181 7.04 12.51 13.35
N LEU A 182 7.50 11.26 13.34
CA LEU A 182 8.91 10.93 13.16
C LEU A 182 9.39 11.26 11.74
N ALA A 183 8.57 11.02 10.71
CA ALA A 183 8.85 11.42 9.34
C ALA A 183 8.95 12.95 9.20
N LEU A 184 8.04 13.69 9.83
CA LEU A 184 8.09 15.16 9.88
C LEU A 184 9.38 15.67 10.52
N ALA A 185 9.87 15.00 11.56
CA ALA A 185 11.14 15.33 12.20
C ALA A 185 12.37 14.94 11.36
N ALA A 186 12.32 13.82 10.62
CA ALA A 186 13.39 13.36 9.75
C ALA A 186 13.55 14.20 8.48
N TYR A 187 12.44 14.66 7.90
CA TYR A 187 12.40 15.34 6.61
C TYR A 187 13.41 16.48 6.46
N PRO A 188 13.51 17.48 7.36
CA PRO A 188 14.47 18.57 7.19
C PRO A 188 15.94 18.10 7.20
N VAL A 189 16.25 17.01 7.91
CA VAL A 189 17.59 16.43 7.96
C VAL A 189 17.92 15.72 6.65
N LEU A 190 16.98 14.91 6.14
CA LEU A 190 17.13 14.21 4.86
C LEU A 190 17.19 15.20 3.68
N LEU A 191 16.36 16.25 3.70
CA LEU A 191 16.38 17.30 2.68
C LEU A 191 17.73 18.02 2.64
N ALA A 192 18.32 18.32 3.80
CA ALA A 192 19.65 18.91 3.87
C ALA A 192 20.76 17.98 3.35
N ALA A 193 20.52 16.67 3.37
CA ALA A 193 21.40 15.64 2.80
C ALA A 193 21.13 15.36 1.31
N GLY A 194 20.14 16.04 0.70
CA GLY A 194 19.80 15.90 -0.71
C GLY A 194 18.79 14.79 -1.01
N ALA A 195 18.03 14.33 -0.01
CA ALA A 195 16.94 13.38 -0.16
C ALA A 195 15.58 14.05 0.11
N VAL A 196 14.58 13.75 -0.72
CA VAL A 196 13.19 14.12 -0.41
C VAL A 196 12.47 12.86 0.07
N LEU A 197 11.96 12.91 1.30
CA LEU A 197 11.14 11.86 1.88
C LEU A 197 9.67 12.12 1.55
N TYR A 198 9.03 11.14 0.93
CA TYR A 198 7.61 11.12 0.64
C TYR A 198 6.89 10.08 1.49
N SER A 199 5.61 10.32 1.73
CA SER A 199 4.66 9.32 2.21
C SER A 199 3.59 9.11 1.13
N ALA A 200 3.17 7.86 0.96
CA ALA A 200 2.11 7.47 0.03
C ALA A 200 0.87 6.98 0.79
N GLN A 201 -0.31 7.29 0.27
CA GLN A 201 -1.56 6.75 0.77
C GLN A 201 -1.69 5.27 0.38
N THR A 202 -1.89 4.41 1.38
CA THR A 202 -2.01 2.95 1.19
C THR A 202 -3.46 2.45 1.34
N GLY A 203 -4.42 3.35 1.57
CA GLY A 203 -5.83 2.99 1.79
C GLY A 203 -6.13 2.30 3.13
N GLY A 204 -5.15 2.18 4.03
CA GLY A 204 -5.29 1.49 5.31
C GLY A 204 -4.47 2.07 6.46
N ASP A 205 -4.19 1.21 7.44
CA ASP A 205 -3.49 1.51 8.70
C ASP A 205 -1.95 1.54 8.52
N TYR A 206 -1.44 1.79 7.31
CA TYR A 206 -0.01 1.72 7.01
C TYR A 206 0.46 2.97 6.29
N TYR A 207 1.69 3.38 6.56
CA TYR A 207 2.39 4.36 5.75
C TYR A 207 3.42 3.65 4.88
N THR A 208 3.53 4.06 3.62
CA THR A 208 4.67 3.72 2.77
C THR A 208 5.52 4.96 2.59
N PHE A 209 6.76 4.90 3.08
CA PHE A 209 7.73 5.98 2.96
C PHE A 209 8.69 5.69 1.81
N ILE A 210 8.97 6.71 1.00
CA ILE A 210 9.84 6.62 -0.17
C ILE A 210 10.87 7.75 -0.13
N ALA A 211 12.15 7.44 -0.29
CA ALA A 211 13.20 8.43 -0.39
C ALA A 211 13.84 8.45 -1.78
N VAL A 212 13.76 9.62 -2.41
CA VAL A 212 14.38 9.87 -3.72
C VAL A 212 15.41 10.99 -3.63
N PRO A 213 16.49 10.96 -4.42
CA PRO A 213 17.38 12.10 -4.53
C PRO A 213 16.62 13.35 -4.94
N GLN A 214 16.98 14.51 -4.37
CA GLN A 214 16.26 15.76 -4.59
C GLN A 214 16.23 16.19 -6.08
N GLN A 215 17.25 15.82 -6.84
CA GLN A 215 17.30 16.06 -8.29
C GLN A 215 16.28 15.24 -9.09
N ASP A 216 15.79 14.13 -8.53
CA ASP A 216 14.86 13.19 -9.17
C ASP A 216 13.41 13.40 -8.67
N ALA A 217 13.19 14.33 -7.74
CA ALA A 217 11.90 14.59 -7.11
C ALA A 217 10.77 14.88 -8.13
N ALA A 218 11.04 15.68 -9.16
CA ALA A 218 10.04 16.01 -10.18
C ALA A 218 9.68 14.79 -11.06
N ASP A 219 10.66 13.94 -11.37
CA ASP A 219 10.43 12.71 -12.12
C ASP A 219 9.61 11.73 -11.26
N PHE A 220 9.89 11.66 -9.96
CA PHE A 220 9.16 10.80 -9.03
C PHE A 220 7.72 11.24 -8.85
N GLU A 221 7.49 12.55 -8.67
CA GLU A 221 6.14 13.13 -8.59
C GLU A 221 5.33 12.84 -9.86
N HIS A 222 5.95 13.00 -11.04
CA HIS A 222 5.32 12.69 -12.31
C HIS A 222 5.02 11.19 -12.47
N ALA A 223 5.99 10.32 -12.19
CA ALA A 223 5.79 8.87 -12.28
C ALA A 223 4.72 8.37 -11.29
N SER A 224 4.64 8.96 -10.10
CA SER A 224 3.61 8.64 -9.11
C SER A 224 2.23 9.05 -9.59
N GLU A 225 2.10 10.23 -10.22
CA GLU A 225 0.85 10.68 -10.85
C GLU A 225 0.42 9.75 -11.99
N GLN A 226 1.34 9.36 -12.88
CA GLN A 226 1.06 8.44 -13.98
C GLN A 226 0.62 7.06 -13.48
N TYR A 227 1.25 6.59 -12.40
CA TYR A 227 0.89 5.33 -11.75
C TYR A 227 -0.42 5.42 -10.94
N GLY A 228 -0.96 6.62 -10.73
CA GLY A 228 -2.22 6.84 -9.99
C GLY A 228 -2.04 6.87 -8.47
N LEU A 229 -0.82 7.07 -7.97
CA LEU A 229 -0.51 7.07 -6.54
C LEU A 229 -0.61 8.48 -5.95
N GLN A 230 -1.38 8.62 -4.87
CA GLN A 230 -1.41 9.83 -4.07
C GLN A 230 -0.23 9.85 -3.09
N ILE A 231 0.66 10.82 -3.29
CA ILE A 231 1.86 11.05 -2.45
C ILE A 231 1.90 12.47 -1.91
N TRP A 232 2.61 12.65 -0.81
CA TRP A 232 2.97 13.97 -0.29
C TRP A 232 4.37 13.93 0.30
N ARG A 233 5.03 15.08 0.33
CA ARG A 233 6.31 15.23 1.02
C ARG A 233 6.07 15.17 2.52
N ALA A 234 7.00 14.59 3.26
CA ALA A 234 6.91 14.52 4.72
C ALA A 234 7.27 15.86 5.41
N ASP A 235 6.92 17.01 4.81
CA ASP A 235 7.08 18.35 5.42
C ASP A 235 5.83 18.86 6.13
N SER A 236 4.72 18.13 6.06
CA SER A 236 3.50 18.40 6.78
C SER A 236 2.82 17.11 7.25
N GLU A 237 1.95 17.24 8.25
CA GLU A 237 1.00 16.16 8.56
C GLU A 237 0.13 15.86 7.33
N PRO A 238 -0.27 14.59 7.11
CA PRO A 238 -1.16 14.27 6.00
C PRO A 238 -2.52 14.98 6.18
N GLU A 239 -2.97 15.71 5.17
CA GLU A 239 -4.34 16.24 5.12
C GLU A 239 -5.25 15.17 4.50
N PHE A 240 -5.98 14.42 5.34
CA PHE A 240 -6.99 13.43 4.91
C PHE A 240 -8.41 14.02 4.87
#